data_AF-A0A3B3ULI6-F1
#
_entry.id   AF-A0A3B3ULI6-F1
#
_cell.length_a   1.000
_cell.length_b   1.000
_cell.length_c   1.000
_cell.angle_alpha   90.00
_cell.angle_beta   90.00
_cell.angle_gamma   90.00
#
_symmetry.space_group_name_H-M   'P 1'
#
loop_
_entity.id
_entity.type
_entity.pdbx_description
1 polymer ?
#
loop_
_entity_poly.entity_id
_entity_poly.type
_entity_poly.pdbx_seq_one_letter_code
_entity_poly.pdbx_strand_id
1 'polypeptide(L)'
;ILTSGLLLRSSVHSPSSRRLSVSAGPMELKEVLQVLEQLAPLSLAESWDNVGLLVEPSKPRPIKTVLLTNDLTDAVMEEAEVLSCDLIVSYHPPLFRPIKRLAQKDWKQRLAIRAVEAGMAVFSPHTSWDSMKGGVNDWLVGGLGETP
;
A
#
# COMPACT_ATOMS: atom_id res chain seq x y z
N ILE A 1 12.97 30.50 -26.34
CA ILE A 1 12.75 30.50 -27.80
C ILE A 1 12.94 29.04 -28.23
N LEU A 2 11.93 28.16 -28.24
CA LEU A 2 10.87 27.99 -29.26
C LEU A 2 11.48 27.80 -30.68
N THR A 3 11.22 26.77 -31.49
CA THR A 3 10.43 25.50 -31.41
C THR A 3 11.31 24.35 -31.97
N SER A 4 10.96 23.06 -32.13
CA SER A 4 9.74 22.22 -31.94
C SER A 4 10.24 20.76 -31.65
N GLY A 5 9.50 19.64 -31.57
CA GLY A 5 8.08 19.30 -31.79
C GLY A 5 7.93 17.98 -32.57
N LEU A 6 7.52 16.87 -31.92
CA LEU A 6 6.99 15.69 -32.62
C LEU A 6 5.90 15.02 -31.78
N LEU A 7 4.66 15.03 -32.29
CA LEU A 7 3.55 14.27 -31.72
C LEU A 7 3.63 12.81 -32.18
N LEU A 8 3.59 11.87 -31.23
CA LEU A 8 3.17 10.50 -31.48
C LEU A 8 1.79 10.29 -30.86
N ARG A 9 0.76 10.34 -31.71
CA ARG A 9 -0.60 9.89 -31.38
C ARG A 9 -0.69 8.40 -31.68
N SER A 10 -0.70 7.55 -30.66
CA SER A 10 -1.21 6.19 -30.73
C SER A 10 -2.53 6.12 -29.95
N SER A 11 -3.63 5.98 -30.68
CA SER A 11 -4.96 5.80 -30.08
C SER A 11 -5.08 4.35 -29.61
N VAL A 12 -4.96 4.12 -28.31
CA VAL A 12 -5.29 2.83 -27.69
C VAL A 12 -6.53 3.05 -26.83
N HIS A 13 -7.64 2.38 -27.15
CA HIS A 13 -8.86 2.42 -26.34
C HIS A 13 -8.62 1.67 -25.03
N SER A 14 -8.18 2.40 -24.00
CA SER A 14 -8.10 1.88 -22.63
C SER A 14 -9.51 1.79 -22.02
N PRO A 15 -9.87 0.70 -21.33
CA PRO A 15 -11.20 0.55 -20.76
C PRO A 15 -11.44 1.59 -19.65
N SER A 16 -12.57 2.30 -19.76
CA SER A 16 -13.21 3.19 -18.78
C SER A 16 -12.52 3.26 -17.41
N SER A 17 -11.46 4.08 -17.31
CA SER A 17 -10.85 4.40 -16.03
C SER A 17 -11.86 5.20 -15.21
N ARG A 18 -12.45 4.59 -14.18
CA ARG A 18 -13.32 5.30 -13.23
C ARG A 18 -12.49 6.38 -12.55
N ARG A 19 -12.63 7.62 -13.01
CA ARG A 19 -11.96 8.78 -12.44
C ARG A 19 -12.61 9.07 -11.09
N LEU A 20 -12.05 8.49 -10.02
CA LEU A 20 -12.45 8.80 -8.65
C LEU A 20 -12.33 10.31 -8.46
N SER A 21 -13.45 10.96 -8.10
CA SER A 21 -13.48 12.39 -7.82
C SER A 21 -12.91 12.63 -6.43
N VAL A 22 -11.58 12.77 -6.35
CA VAL A 22 -10.89 13.07 -5.10
C VAL A 22 -11.24 14.50 -4.68
N SER A 23 -11.79 14.65 -3.48
CA SER A 23 -11.99 15.96 -2.85
C SER A 23 -10.63 16.59 -2.56
N ALA A 24 -10.47 17.90 -2.80
CA ALA A 24 -9.20 18.61 -2.62
C ALA A 24 -8.83 18.88 -1.15
N GLY A 25 -9.43 18.15 -0.21
CA GLY A 25 -9.13 18.21 1.22
C GLY A 25 -8.05 17.21 1.64
N PRO A 26 -7.56 17.29 2.89
CA PRO A 26 -6.81 16.20 3.50
C PRO A 26 -7.65 14.90 3.48
N MET A 27 -7.06 13.77 3.09
CA MET A 27 -7.69 12.46 3.27
C MET A 27 -7.38 11.92 4.66
N GLU A 28 -8.39 11.46 5.37
CA GLU A 28 -8.23 10.75 6.64
C GLU A 28 -7.83 9.29 6.39
N LEU A 29 -7.13 8.65 7.34
CA LEU A 29 -6.68 7.25 7.21
C LEU A 29 -7.82 6.31 6.81
N LYS A 30 -9.00 6.47 7.40
CA LYS A 30 -10.20 5.69 7.08
C LYS A 30 -10.63 5.80 5.62
N GLU A 31 -10.50 6.98 5.01
CA GLU A 31 -10.87 7.20 3.61
C GLU A 31 -9.85 6.51 2.67
N VAL A 32 -8.56 6.58 3.00
CA VAL A 32 -7.51 5.87 2.27
C VAL A 32 -7.70 4.36 2.36
N LEU A 33 -8.01 3.82 3.55
CA LEU A 33 -8.30 2.39 3.74
C LEU A 33 -9.53 1.96 2.93
N GLN A 34 -10.60 2.76 2.90
CA GLN A 34 -11.77 2.49 2.05
C GLN A 34 -11.44 2.46 0.55
N VAL A 35 -10.48 3.28 0.09
CA VAL A 35 -10.00 3.22 -1.30
C VAL A 35 -9.17 1.95 -1.54
N LEU A 36 -8.29 1.57 -0.61
CA LEU A 36 -7.50 0.33 -0.71
C LEU A 36 -8.39 -0.92 -0.74
N GLU A 37 -9.42 -0.98 0.10
CA GLU A 37 -10.42 -2.06 0.11
C GLU A 37 -11.33 -2.08 -1.14
N GLN A 38 -11.54 -0.93 -1.79
CA GLN A 38 -12.22 -0.86 -3.09
C GLN A 38 -11.35 -1.35 -4.25
N LEU A 39 -10.02 -1.24 -4.16
CA LEU A 39 -9.10 -1.83 -5.13
C LEU A 39 -9.10 -3.36 -5.02
N ALA A 40 -8.99 -3.88 -3.79
CA ALA A 40 -9.12 -5.30 -3.50
C ALA A 40 -9.80 -5.52 -2.13
N PRO A 41 -11.00 -6.12 -2.09
CA PRO A 41 -11.64 -6.45 -0.82
C PRO A 41 -10.79 -7.44 -0.01
N LEU A 42 -10.60 -7.16 1.28
CA LEU A 42 -9.85 -8.05 2.19
C LEU A 42 -10.47 -9.45 2.30
N SER A 43 -11.75 -9.62 1.94
CA SER A 43 -12.41 -10.93 1.83
C SER A 43 -11.89 -11.82 0.70
N LEU A 44 -10.99 -11.32 -0.16
CA LEU A 44 -10.25 -12.11 -1.15
C LEU A 44 -8.97 -12.74 -0.58
N ALA A 45 -8.57 -12.36 0.64
CA ALA A 45 -7.42 -12.94 1.30
C ALA A 45 -7.69 -14.39 1.73
N GLU A 46 -6.61 -15.16 1.80
CA GLU A 46 -6.64 -16.53 2.30
C GLU A 46 -6.95 -16.58 3.81
N SER A 47 -7.64 -17.64 4.22
CA SER A 47 -8.13 -17.80 5.61
C SER A 47 -7.05 -17.87 6.70
N TRP A 48 -5.80 -18.09 6.31
CA TRP A 48 -4.63 -18.13 7.20
C TRP A 48 -3.86 -16.81 7.27
N ASP A 49 -4.23 -15.82 6.47
CA ASP A 49 -3.46 -14.58 6.27
C ASP A 49 -3.76 -13.51 7.32
N ASN A 50 -2.91 -12.48 7.41
CA ASN A 50 -3.13 -11.32 8.26
C ASN A 50 -3.04 -10.02 7.43
N VAL A 51 -4.15 -9.70 6.77
CA VAL A 51 -4.30 -8.54 5.87
C VAL A 51 -5.03 -7.37 6.55
N GLY A 52 -4.98 -6.20 5.92
CA GLY A 52 -5.64 -4.98 6.39
C GLY A 52 -4.73 -4.05 7.18
N LEU A 53 -5.31 -3.23 8.06
CA LEU A 53 -4.57 -2.31 8.92
C LEU A 53 -3.92 -3.08 10.09
N LEU A 54 -2.59 -3.13 10.11
CA LEU A 54 -1.80 -3.86 11.10
C LEU A 54 -1.27 -2.97 12.23
N VAL A 55 -1.07 -1.68 11.96
CA VAL A 55 -0.65 -0.68 12.94
C VAL A 55 -1.44 0.60 12.71
N GLU A 56 -2.10 1.09 13.77
CA GLU A 56 -2.85 2.34 13.77
C GLU A 56 -2.32 3.28 14.87
N PRO A 57 -1.77 4.45 14.53
CA PRO A 57 -1.36 5.47 15.50
C PRO A 57 -2.56 6.03 16.29
N SER A 58 -2.39 6.24 17.59
CA SER A 58 -3.45 6.72 18.48
C SER A 58 -3.89 8.18 18.25
N LYS A 59 -3.12 8.97 17.51
CA LYS A 59 -3.45 10.35 17.14
C LYS A 59 -3.82 10.38 15.65
N PRO A 60 -5.08 10.73 15.29
CA PRO A 60 -5.48 10.91 13.91
C PRO A 60 -4.61 11.95 13.20
N ARG A 61 -4.27 11.68 11.94
CA ARG A 61 -3.50 12.57 11.06
C ARG A 61 -4.01 12.42 9.63
N PRO A 62 -4.07 13.51 8.86
CA PRO A 62 -4.22 13.45 7.41
C PRO A 62 -3.13 12.61 6.76
N ILE A 63 -3.50 11.72 5.85
CA ILE A 63 -2.57 10.98 5.01
C ILE A 63 -2.18 11.85 3.81
N LYS A 64 -0.90 12.21 3.72
CA LYS A 64 -0.31 13.01 2.64
C LYS A 64 0.78 12.23 1.90
N THR A 65 1.56 11.45 2.62
CA THR A 65 2.68 10.68 2.08
C THR A 65 2.46 9.19 2.36
N VAL A 66 2.40 8.39 1.30
CA VAL A 66 2.26 6.92 1.36
C VAL A 66 3.52 6.29 0.77
N LEU A 67 4.17 5.39 1.53
CA LEU A 67 5.26 4.55 1.03
C LEU A 67 4.71 3.17 0.65
N LEU A 68 5.09 2.67 -0.52
CA LEU A 68 4.77 1.32 -0.99
C LEU A 68 6.05 0.46 -0.92
N THR A 69 5.98 -0.73 -0.33
CA THR A 69 7.10 -1.68 -0.29
C THR A 69 6.63 -3.12 -0.42
N ASN A 70 7.51 -4.01 -0.87
CA ASN A 70 7.27 -5.45 -0.76
C ASN A 70 7.41 -5.93 0.69
N ASP A 71 8.47 -5.49 1.37
CA ASP A 71 8.84 -5.87 2.73
C ASP A 71 9.19 -4.62 3.55
N LEU A 72 8.52 -4.43 4.68
CA LEU A 72 8.95 -3.44 5.68
C LEU A 72 10.16 -3.98 6.45
N THR A 73 11.36 -3.68 5.96
CA THR A 73 12.64 -3.95 6.63
C THR A 73 13.07 -2.77 7.50
N ASP A 74 14.08 -2.94 8.38
CA ASP A 74 14.63 -1.84 9.19
C ASP A 74 15.11 -0.66 8.31
N ALA A 75 15.68 -0.91 7.13
CA ALA A 75 16.11 0.13 6.19
C ALA A 75 14.94 0.86 5.49
N VAL A 76 13.87 0.14 5.14
CA VAL A 76 12.65 0.76 4.58
C VAL A 76 11.90 1.57 5.65
N MET A 77 11.99 1.17 6.92
CA MET A 77 11.47 1.96 8.03
C MET A 77 12.27 3.26 8.23
N GLU A 78 13.60 3.21 8.11
CA GLU A 78 14.45 4.42 8.11
C GLU A 78 14.10 5.35 6.93
N GLU A 79 13.87 4.82 5.73
CA GLU A 79 13.37 5.59 4.58
C GLU A 79 12.01 6.25 4.86
N ALA A 80 11.06 5.50 5.43
CA ALA A 80 9.74 6.02 5.78
C ALA A 80 9.81 7.15 6.83
N GLU A 81 10.70 7.04 7.81
CA GLU A 81 10.98 8.08 8.81
C GLU A 81 11.61 9.33 8.18
N VAL A 82 12.61 9.17 7.32
CA VAL A 82 13.25 10.28 6.58
C VAL A 82 12.26 11.01 5.68
N LEU A 83 11.38 10.28 4.99
CA LEU A 83 10.32 10.83 4.13
C LEU A 83 9.12 11.36 4.93
N SER A 84 9.08 11.17 6.26
CA SER A 84 7.95 11.52 7.13
C SER A 84 6.62 11.00 6.58
N CYS A 85 6.57 9.71 6.26
CA CYS A 85 5.36 9.06 5.77
C CYS A 85 4.23 9.07 6.81
N ASP A 86 2.98 9.05 6.35
CA ASP A 86 1.79 8.90 7.20
C ASP A 86 1.24 7.47 7.15
N LEU A 87 1.47 6.76 6.03
CA LEU A 87 1.04 5.38 5.80
C LEU A 87 2.14 4.60 5.06
N ILE A 88 2.39 3.36 5.50
CA ILE A 88 3.19 2.36 4.80
C ILE A 88 2.24 1.26 4.31
N VAL A 89 2.27 0.96 3.02
CA VAL A 89 1.66 -0.23 2.43
C VAL A 89 2.77 -1.25 2.19
N SER A 90 2.83 -2.27 3.04
CA SER A 90 3.80 -3.38 2.95
C SER A 90 3.09 -4.59 2.37
N TYR A 91 3.50 -5.06 1.19
CA TYR A 91 2.86 -6.20 0.54
C TYR A 91 2.84 -7.44 1.43
N HIS A 92 4.01 -7.85 1.94
CA HIS A 92 4.09 -8.86 3.00
C HIS A 92 3.74 -8.25 4.37
N PRO A 93 2.96 -8.93 5.23
CA PRO A 93 2.56 -8.42 6.53
C PRO A 93 3.72 -8.51 7.55
N PRO A 94 4.28 -7.39 8.03
CA PRO A 94 5.34 -7.43 9.03
C PRO A 94 4.85 -8.13 10.32
N LEU A 95 3.59 -7.93 10.70
CA LEU A 95 2.93 -8.56 11.85
C LEU A 95 2.13 -9.83 11.48
N PHE A 96 2.66 -10.69 10.62
CA PHE A 96 1.97 -11.91 10.14
C PHE A 96 1.43 -12.87 11.22
N ARG A 97 1.99 -12.89 12.44
CA ARG A 97 1.56 -13.78 13.53
C ARG A 97 1.16 -12.97 14.78
N PRO A 98 0.17 -13.43 15.57
CA PRO A 98 -0.23 -12.75 16.79
C PRO A 98 0.93 -12.52 17.76
N ILE A 99 1.17 -11.26 18.10
CA ILE A 99 2.18 -10.85 19.08
C ILE A 99 1.59 -10.85 20.50
N LYS A 100 2.24 -11.56 21.43
CA LYS A 100 1.82 -11.63 22.85
C LYS A 100 2.42 -10.51 23.72
N ARG A 101 3.40 -9.80 23.18
CA ARG A 101 4.15 -8.70 23.79
C ARG A 101 4.59 -7.75 22.68
N LEU A 102 4.77 -6.48 23.00
CA LEU A 102 5.33 -5.47 22.12
C LEU A 102 6.58 -4.90 22.79
N ALA A 103 7.75 -5.41 22.40
CA ALA A 103 9.03 -5.07 23.02
C ALA A 103 10.18 -5.04 21.99
N GLN A 104 11.16 -4.17 22.23
CA GLN A 104 12.25 -3.86 21.29
C GLN A 104 13.22 -5.03 20.95
N LYS A 105 13.08 -6.20 21.58
CA LYS A 105 13.96 -7.36 21.36
C LYS A 105 13.73 -8.04 20.00
N ASP A 106 12.49 -8.11 19.54
CA ASP A 106 12.14 -8.70 18.25
C ASP A 106 12.00 -7.61 17.19
N TRP A 107 12.50 -7.87 15.97
CA TRP A 107 12.58 -6.84 14.94
C TRP A 107 11.20 -6.41 14.39
N LYS A 108 10.25 -7.34 14.25
CA LYS A 108 8.87 -7.03 13.83
C LYS A 108 8.16 -6.17 14.89
N GLN A 109 8.41 -6.46 16.16
CA GLN A 109 7.93 -5.62 17.27
C GLN A 109 8.60 -4.24 17.29
N ARG A 110 9.91 -4.13 16.99
CA ARG A 110 10.57 -2.81 16.84
C ARG A 110 9.91 -1.96 15.76
N LEU A 111 9.68 -2.52 14.58
CA LEU A 111 9.04 -1.82 13.46
C LEU A 111 7.65 -1.30 13.84
N ALA A 112 6.84 -2.12 14.51
CA ALA A 112 5.53 -1.69 14.99
C ALA A 112 5.62 -0.56 16.04
N ILE A 113 6.61 -0.61 16.95
CA ILE A 113 6.84 0.47 17.93
C ILE A 113 7.26 1.75 17.20
N ARG A 114 8.26 1.68 16.31
CA ARG A 114 8.74 2.82 15.50
C ARG A 114 7.61 3.47 14.71
N ALA A 115 6.77 2.67 14.04
CA ALA A 115 5.61 3.15 13.30
C ALA A 115 4.61 3.88 14.23
N VAL A 116 4.30 3.35 15.42
CA VAL A 116 3.42 4.03 16.40
C VAL A 116 4.05 5.34 16.91
N GLU A 117 5.34 5.35 17.23
CA GLU A 117 6.07 6.51 17.77
C GLU A 117 6.21 7.64 16.74
N ALA A 118 6.59 7.31 15.50
CA ALA A 118 6.57 8.23 14.37
C ALA A 118 5.14 8.65 14.00
N GLY A 119 4.16 7.78 14.26
CA GLY A 119 2.74 7.93 13.96
C GLY A 119 2.42 7.69 12.49
N MET A 120 3.00 6.61 11.95
CA MET A 120 2.67 5.99 10.67
C MET A 120 1.67 4.85 10.85
N ALA A 121 0.65 4.80 10.00
CA ALA A 121 -0.13 3.59 9.83
C ALA A 121 0.66 2.56 9.02
N VAL A 122 0.38 1.27 9.25
CA VAL A 122 0.90 0.17 8.42
C VAL A 122 -0.26 -0.70 7.95
N PHE A 123 -0.43 -0.79 6.64
CA PHE A 123 -1.43 -1.64 5.98
C PHE A 123 -0.72 -2.74 5.17
N SER A 124 -1.32 -3.93 5.09
CA SER A 124 -0.81 -5.04 4.30
C SER A 124 -1.92 -5.71 3.48
N PRO A 125 -1.83 -5.74 2.14
CA PRO A 125 -2.83 -6.40 1.31
C PRO A 125 -2.58 -7.89 1.10
N HIS A 126 -1.32 -8.30 0.95
CA HIS A 126 -0.87 -9.68 0.72
C HIS A 126 -1.80 -10.48 -0.21
N THR A 127 -2.32 -11.63 0.24
CA THR A 127 -3.10 -12.55 -0.63
C THR A 127 -4.40 -11.94 -1.19
N SER A 128 -4.94 -10.87 -0.61
CA SER A 128 -6.10 -10.18 -1.22
C SER A 128 -5.75 -9.55 -2.58
N TRP A 129 -4.49 -9.16 -2.79
CA TRP A 129 -4.00 -8.60 -4.07
C TRP A 129 -3.47 -9.67 -5.03
N ASP A 130 -3.13 -10.86 -4.53
CA ASP A 130 -2.89 -12.04 -5.38
C ASP A 130 -4.18 -12.54 -6.02
N SER A 131 -5.25 -12.61 -5.23
CA SER A 131 -6.58 -13.10 -5.61
C SER A 131 -7.43 -12.07 -6.36
N MET A 132 -7.00 -10.80 -6.42
CA MET A 132 -7.73 -9.72 -7.09
C MET A 132 -7.59 -9.83 -8.61
N LYS A 133 -8.71 -9.76 -9.33
CA LYS A 133 -8.72 -9.72 -10.80
C LYS A 133 -8.20 -8.38 -11.31
N GLY A 134 -7.13 -8.41 -12.09
CA GLY A 134 -6.29 -7.26 -12.44
C GLY A 134 -5.16 -7.03 -11.43
N GLY A 135 -4.93 -7.96 -10.51
CA GLY A 135 -3.97 -7.86 -9.41
C GLY A 135 -2.56 -8.33 -9.77
N VAL A 136 -1.80 -8.74 -8.76
CA VAL A 136 -0.36 -9.04 -8.89
C VAL A 136 -0.10 -10.13 -9.94
N ASN A 137 -0.86 -11.23 -9.88
CA ASN A 137 -0.69 -12.35 -10.80
C ASN A 137 -1.03 -11.99 -12.25
N ASP A 138 -2.12 -11.26 -12.49
CA ASP A 138 -2.49 -10.81 -13.84
C ASP A 138 -1.45 -9.82 -14.41
N TRP A 139 -0.89 -8.94 -13.57
CA TRP A 139 0.18 -8.02 -13.96
C TRP A 139 1.48 -8.76 -14.32
N LEU A 140 1.87 -9.77 -13.53
CA LEU A 140 3.03 -10.62 -13.80
C LEU A 140 2.87 -11.40 -15.11
N VAL A 141 1.70 -11.99 -15.35
CA VAL A 141 1.40 -12.69 -16.62
C VAL A 141 1.49 -11.74 -17.81
N GLY A 142 0.93 -10.52 -17.71
CA GLY A 142 1.05 -9.51 -18.76
C GLY A 142 2.50 -9.11 -19.06
N GLY A 143 3.40 -9.17 -18.07
CA GLY A 143 4.84 -8.97 -18.26
C GLY A 143 5.57 -10.09 -19.00
N LEU A 144 5.00 -11.30 -19.06
CA LEU A 144 5.52 -12.44 -19.83
C LEU A 144 5.05 -12.44 -21.30
N GLY A 145 4.16 -11.52 -21.67
CA GLY A 145 3.54 -11.41 -22.99
C GLY A 145 2.09 -11.92 -23.01
N GLU A 146 1.39 -11.73 -24.13
CA GLU A 146 0.07 -12.31 -24.31
C GLU A 146 0.17 -13.84 -24.39
N THR A 147 -0.50 -14.54 -23.47
CA THR A 147 -0.80 -15.97 -23.66
C THR A 147 -1.71 -16.12 -24.89
N PRO A 148 -1.40 -17.04 -25.83
CA PRO A 148 -2.16 -17.21 -27.07
C PRO A 148 -3.59 -17.75 -26.86
#